data_AF-A0A9P9QUK8-F1
#
_entry.id   AF-A0A9P9QUK8-F1
#
_cell.length_a   1.000
_cell.length_b   1.000
_cell.length_c   1.000
_cell.angle_alpha   90.00
_cell.angle_beta   90.00
_cell.angle_gamma   90.00
#
_symmetry.space_group_name_H-M   'P 1'
#
loop_
_entity.id
_entity.type
_entity.pdbx_description
1 polymer ?
#
loop_
_entity_poly.entity_id
_entity_poly.type
_entity_poly.pdbx_seq_one_letter_code
_entity_poly.pdbx_strand_id
1 'polypeptide(L)'
;MTSSDENPSKVPDRSEQEFKDVGELIRSGKLVTIHVGPAKEPWIIHEDLICNKSTFFRNAFQGGFAEGASKSLMLEEDDPAVFKLFVEWLYGARPRDCRKDHGQDAWKYFMVLYGLDIFADKIGSTKLREYVLETYWNCMEYVWVNFLHRPVEEIEMVFEKCPAGSPFRQDVVDDVLHEYLRKDFSDYKYWADVMSCSKTFSEEFARALRKHVEEDYCSWIDVCIIHANELNATATS
;
A
#
# COMPACT_ATOMS: atom_id res chain seq x y z
N MET A 1 -31.23 38.33 -42.82
CA MET A 1 -30.33 37.17 -42.87
C MET A 1 -29.14 37.48 -41.98
N THR A 2 -29.23 37.16 -40.69
CA THR A 2 -28.14 37.36 -39.72
C THR A 2 -28.07 36.06 -38.93
N SER A 3 -27.15 35.19 -39.34
CA SER A 3 -26.91 33.89 -38.73
C SER A 3 -25.60 33.95 -37.96
N SER A 4 -25.72 33.67 -36.65
CA SER A 4 -24.80 32.88 -35.83
C SER A 4 -23.34 33.33 -35.74
N ASP A 5 -23.07 34.26 -34.83
CA ASP A 5 -21.85 34.24 -34.02
C ASP A 5 -22.13 33.40 -32.75
N GLU A 6 -21.88 32.10 -32.83
CA GLU A 6 -21.72 31.26 -31.64
C GLU A 6 -20.24 30.86 -31.54
N ASN A 7 -19.53 31.40 -30.55
CA ASN A 7 -18.89 30.64 -29.47
C ASN A 7 -18.17 31.63 -28.51
N PRO A 8 -18.10 31.37 -27.20
CA PRO A 8 -17.00 30.52 -26.77
C PRO A 8 -17.37 29.53 -25.67
N SER A 9 -16.99 28.29 -25.92
CA SER A 9 -16.67 27.20 -25.01
C SER A 9 -16.42 27.68 -23.58
N LYS A 10 -17.45 27.56 -22.73
CA LYS A 10 -17.25 27.53 -21.28
C LYS A 10 -16.54 26.23 -20.93
N VAL A 11 -15.23 26.32 -20.77
CA VAL A 11 -14.46 25.33 -20.02
C VAL A 11 -15.11 25.22 -18.63
N PRO A 12 -15.46 24.02 -18.14
CA PRO A 12 -16.03 23.89 -16.81
C PRO A 12 -15.00 24.41 -15.81
N ASP A 13 -15.43 25.37 -14.98
CA ASP A 13 -14.72 25.83 -13.81
C ASP A 13 -14.50 24.64 -12.87
N ARG A 14 -13.35 23.98 -13.02
CA ARG A 14 -12.79 23.13 -11.97
C ARG A 14 -12.34 24.10 -10.89
N SER A 15 -13.28 24.43 -10.00
CA SER A 15 -12.94 25.01 -8.71
C SER A 15 -11.83 24.15 -8.08
N GLU A 16 -10.62 24.67 -8.12
CA GLU A 16 -9.51 24.14 -7.35
C GLU A 16 -9.97 24.19 -5.90
N GLN A 17 -10.23 23.02 -5.30
CA GLN A 17 -10.53 22.96 -3.87
C GLN A 17 -9.32 23.52 -3.14
N GLU A 18 -9.43 24.75 -2.64
CA GLU A 18 -8.40 25.38 -1.80
C GLU A 18 -8.00 24.39 -0.69
N PHE A 19 -6.73 23.97 -0.73
CA PHE A 19 -6.17 23.10 0.28
C PHE A 19 -6.03 23.90 1.59
N LYS A 20 -6.88 23.62 2.57
CA LYS A 20 -6.75 24.18 3.92
C LYS A 20 -5.49 23.61 4.58
N ASP A 21 -4.66 24.48 5.13
CA ASP A 21 -3.47 24.08 5.86
C ASP A 21 -3.86 23.41 7.20
N VAL A 22 -3.00 22.49 7.68
CA VAL A 22 -3.22 21.78 8.95
C VAL A 22 -3.42 22.76 10.09
N GLY A 23 -2.63 23.85 10.14
CA GLY A 23 -2.76 24.90 11.14
C GLY A 23 -4.14 25.55 11.15
N GLU A 24 -4.81 25.66 10.00
CA GLU A 24 -6.16 26.22 9.93
C GLU A 24 -7.22 25.25 10.43
N LEU A 25 -7.06 23.98 10.09
CA LEU A 25 -8.02 22.91 10.42
C LEU A 25 -8.01 22.57 11.90
N ILE A 26 -6.91 22.78 12.61
CA ILE A 26 -6.83 22.53 14.05
C ILE A 26 -7.28 23.73 14.91
N ARG A 27 -7.49 24.92 14.32
CA ARG A 27 -7.87 26.14 15.07
C ARG A 27 -9.27 26.09 15.70
N SER A 28 -10.20 25.32 15.14
CA SER A 28 -11.59 25.32 15.63
C SER A 28 -11.75 24.68 17.02
N GLY A 29 -10.74 23.90 17.46
CA GLY A 29 -10.76 23.17 18.73
C GLY A 29 -11.79 22.04 18.79
N LYS A 30 -12.50 21.75 17.69
CA LYS A 30 -13.45 20.63 17.63
C LYS A 30 -12.70 19.32 17.57
N LEU A 31 -12.99 18.43 18.51
CA LEU A 31 -12.34 17.13 18.64
C LEU A 31 -13.38 16.02 18.50
N VAL A 32 -12.94 14.91 17.90
CA VAL A 32 -13.66 13.64 17.84
C VAL A 32 -12.82 12.54 18.48
N THR A 33 -13.48 11.53 19.03
CA THR A 33 -12.81 10.36 19.62
C THR A 33 -13.08 9.11 18.80
N ILE A 34 -12.03 8.54 18.21
CA ILE A 34 -12.11 7.29 17.44
C ILE A 34 -11.56 6.18 18.32
N HIS A 35 -12.34 5.11 18.52
CA HIS A 35 -11.92 3.95 19.29
C HIS A 35 -11.51 2.83 18.33
N VAL A 36 -10.25 2.39 18.40
CA VAL A 36 -9.65 1.49 17.41
C VAL A 36 -9.31 0.14 18.05
N GLY A 37 -9.59 -0.93 17.31
CA GLY A 37 -9.27 -2.29 17.66
C GLY A 37 -10.15 -2.87 18.78
N PRO A 38 -9.92 -4.14 19.16
CA PRO A 38 -10.73 -4.85 20.14
C PRO A 38 -10.60 -4.26 21.56
N ALA A 39 -9.45 -3.64 21.86
CA ALA A 39 -9.21 -2.94 23.11
C ALA A 39 -9.85 -1.53 23.16
N LYS A 40 -10.42 -1.07 22.04
CA LYS A 40 -11.07 0.25 21.91
C LYS A 40 -10.14 1.40 22.29
N GLU A 41 -8.90 1.35 21.79
CA GLU A 41 -7.90 2.38 22.09
C GLU A 41 -8.40 3.76 21.59
N PRO A 42 -8.48 4.77 22.48
CA PRO A 42 -9.07 6.06 22.12
C PRO A 42 -8.06 6.99 21.44
N TRP A 43 -8.45 7.55 20.30
CA TRP A 43 -7.70 8.53 19.53
C TRP A 43 -8.48 9.84 19.45
N ILE A 44 -7.94 10.90 20.05
CA ILE A 44 -8.54 12.24 20.04
C ILE A 44 -7.95 13.04 18.86
N ILE A 45 -8.78 13.40 17.89
CA ILE A 45 -8.36 14.00 16.62
C ILE A 45 -9.20 15.25 16.32
N HIS A 46 -8.60 16.24 15.66
CA HIS A 46 -9.31 17.44 15.21
C HIS A 46 -10.36 17.07 14.15
N GLU A 47 -11.63 17.40 14.42
CA GLU A 47 -12.77 17.05 13.57
C GLU A 47 -12.60 17.65 12.17
N ASP A 48 -12.30 18.94 12.08
CA ASP A 48 -12.19 19.60 10.79
C ASP A 48 -11.01 19.04 9.97
N LEU A 49 -9.94 18.58 10.62
CA LEU A 49 -8.80 17.95 9.95
C LEU A 49 -9.18 16.61 9.32
N ILE A 50 -9.76 15.70 10.11
CA ILE A 50 -10.11 14.35 9.62
C ILE A 50 -11.25 14.40 8.60
N CYS A 51 -12.23 15.28 8.81
CA CYS A 51 -13.33 15.51 7.87
C CYS A 51 -12.87 16.22 6.59
N ASN A 52 -11.83 17.06 6.63
CA ASN A 52 -11.28 17.66 5.42
C ASN A 52 -10.59 16.60 4.53
N LYS A 53 -9.82 15.71 5.15
CA LYS A 53 -9.00 14.71 4.46
C LYS A 53 -9.76 13.46 4.02
N SER A 54 -10.93 13.19 4.60
CA SER A 54 -11.71 11.97 4.32
C SER A 54 -13.21 12.25 4.22
N THR A 55 -13.80 11.86 3.09
CA THR A 55 -15.25 11.83 2.86
C THR A 55 -15.95 10.91 3.86
N PHE A 56 -15.36 9.76 4.18
CA PHE A 56 -15.89 8.79 5.15
C PHE A 56 -16.10 9.45 6.52
N PHE A 57 -15.06 10.05 7.08
CA PHE A 57 -15.15 10.69 8.40
C PHE A 57 -16.02 11.96 8.38
N ARG A 58 -16.00 12.71 7.27
CA ARG A 58 -16.92 13.84 7.09
C ARG A 58 -18.38 13.40 7.14
N ASN A 59 -18.72 12.32 6.44
CA ASN A 59 -20.07 11.79 6.46
C ASN A 59 -20.44 11.33 7.87
N ALA A 60 -19.55 10.62 8.57
CA ALA A 60 -19.79 10.16 9.94
C ALA A 60 -20.05 11.34 10.92
N PHE A 61 -19.17 12.34 10.96
CA PHE A 61 -19.23 13.39 11.97
C PHE A 61 -20.07 14.63 11.60
N GLN A 62 -20.31 14.85 10.31
CA GLN A 62 -20.99 16.04 9.78
C GLN A 62 -22.21 15.70 8.90
N GLY A 63 -22.44 14.42 8.58
CA GLY A 63 -23.54 13.96 7.72
C GLY A 63 -24.87 13.69 8.45
N GLY A 64 -24.96 13.96 9.76
CA GLY A 64 -26.20 13.82 10.52
C GLY A 64 -26.44 12.43 11.13
N PHE A 65 -25.43 11.56 11.16
CA PHE A 65 -25.49 10.27 11.86
C PHE A 65 -25.26 10.43 13.37
N ALA A 66 -25.44 9.34 14.14
CA ALA A 66 -25.30 9.34 15.60
C ALA A 66 -23.88 9.73 16.05
N GLU A 67 -22.89 9.42 15.24
CA GLU A 67 -21.48 9.77 15.38
C GLU A 67 -21.28 11.29 15.35
N GLY A 68 -22.08 12.03 14.57
CA GLY A 68 -22.06 13.48 14.54
C GLY A 68 -22.53 14.12 15.84
N ALA A 69 -23.48 13.51 16.54
CA ALA A 69 -23.98 13.96 17.84
C ALA A 69 -23.04 13.54 18.99
N SER A 70 -22.57 12.30 18.96
CA SER A 70 -21.68 11.75 20.00
C SER A 70 -20.23 12.20 19.86
N LYS A 71 -19.83 12.71 18.68
CA LYS A 71 -18.44 13.00 18.31
C LYS A 71 -17.50 11.82 18.58
N SER A 72 -18.01 10.61 18.37
CA SER A 72 -17.26 9.37 18.53
C SER A 72 -17.60 8.35 17.45
N LEU A 73 -16.61 7.53 17.08
CA LEU A 73 -16.73 6.45 16.10
C LEU A 73 -15.99 5.21 16.61
N MET A 74 -16.56 4.03 16.33
CA MET A 74 -15.97 2.73 16.65
C MET A 74 -15.38 2.09 15.39
N LEU A 75 -14.12 1.67 15.48
CA LEU A 75 -13.35 0.96 14.45
C LEU A 75 -12.78 -0.34 15.04
N GLU A 76 -13.68 -1.24 15.47
CA GLU A 76 -13.33 -2.42 16.30
C GLU A 76 -12.46 -3.45 15.58
N GLU A 77 -12.56 -3.54 14.25
CA GLU A 77 -11.83 -4.50 13.42
C GLU A 77 -10.48 -3.96 12.91
N ASP A 78 -10.23 -2.66 13.10
CA ASP A 78 -9.03 -1.99 12.59
C ASP A 78 -7.86 -2.08 13.59
N ASP A 79 -6.63 -2.15 13.05
CA ASP A 79 -5.41 -2.26 13.85
C ASP A 79 -4.95 -0.87 14.36
N PRO A 80 -4.74 -0.67 15.67
CA PRO A 80 -4.18 0.57 16.21
C PRO A 80 -2.83 0.97 15.60
N ALA A 81 -1.97 0.02 15.19
CA ALA A 81 -0.71 0.31 14.54
C ALA A 81 -0.91 0.93 13.14
N VAL A 82 -1.90 0.43 12.39
CA VAL A 82 -2.31 1.00 11.09
C VAL A 82 -2.89 2.40 11.30
N PHE A 83 -3.78 2.54 12.30
CA PHE A 83 -4.42 3.81 12.57
C PHE A 83 -3.43 4.88 13.05
N LYS A 84 -2.38 4.50 13.77
CA LYS A 84 -1.27 5.39 14.13
C LYS A 84 -0.62 6.00 12.89
N LEU A 85 -0.26 5.20 11.87
CA LEU A 85 0.33 5.72 10.63
C LEU A 85 -0.65 6.58 9.85
N PHE A 86 -1.95 6.22 9.85
CA PHE A 86 -2.99 7.08 9.29
C PHE A 86 -3.03 8.46 9.96
N VAL A 87 -2.93 8.52 11.29
CA VAL A 87 -2.88 9.79 12.04
C VAL A 87 -1.61 10.57 11.72
N GLU A 88 -0.44 9.91 11.64
CA GLU A 88 0.81 10.59 11.24
C GLU A 88 0.66 11.26 9.86
N TRP A 89 0.12 10.54 8.87
CA TRP A 89 -0.20 11.10 7.55
C TRP A 89 -1.21 12.24 7.62
N LEU A 90 -2.26 12.08 8.43
CA LEU A 90 -3.34 13.06 8.58
C LEU A 90 -2.79 14.42 9.02
N TYR A 91 -1.83 14.42 9.95
CA TYR A 91 -1.15 15.62 10.46
C TYR A 91 0.04 16.07 9.61
N GLY A 92 0.22 15.52 8.41
CA GLY A 92 1.17 16.01 7.43
C GLY A 92 2.53 15.33 7.43
N ALA A 93 2.66 14.14 8.03
CA ALA A 93 3.84 13.31 7.78
C ALA A 93 3.97 13.05 6.27
N ARG A 94 5.19 13.20 5.76
CA ARG A 94 5.53 12.88 4.37
C ARG A 94 6.38 11.63 4.31
N PRO A 95 6.30 10.87 3.20
CA PRO A 95 7.31 9.87 2.89
C PRO A 95 8.64 10.63 2.78
N ARG A 96 9.55 10.40 3.72
CA ARG A 96 10.93 10.90 3.65
C ARG A 96 11.81 9.69 3.39
N ASP A 97 13.07 9.92 2.99
CA ASP A 97 14.09 8.88 2.92
C ASP A 97 13.95 7.96 4.12
N CYS A 98 13.86 6.66 3.87
CA CYS A 98 13.65 5.73 4.96
C CYS A 98 14.88 5.74 5.88
N ARG A 99 14.77 6.44 7.02
CA ARG A 99 15.80 6.48 8.07
C ARG A 99 15.60 5.40 9.12
N LYS A 100 14.63 4.49 8.92
CA LYS A 100 14.34 3.42 9.88
C LYS A 100 15.33 2.30 9.65
N ASP A 101 16.01 1.89 10.72
CA ASP A 101 16.68 0.59 10.74
C ASP A 101 15.59 -0.49 10.78
N HIS A 102 15.42 -1.19 9.67
CA HIS A 102 14.40 -2.22 9.53
C HIS A 102 14.84 -3.56 10.13
N GLY A 103 16.14 -3.77 10.35
CA GLY A 103 16.66 -4.99 10.95
C GLY A 103 16.09 -6.29 10.36
N GLN A 104 16.03 -7.34 11.19
CA GLN A 104 15.47 -8.64 10.82
C GLN A 104 13.93 -8.67 10.82
N ASP A 105 13.29 -7.66 11.42
CA ASP A 105 11.84 -7.56 11.59
C ASP A 105 11.19 -6.59 10.58
N ALA A 106 11.90 -6.28 9.49
CA ALA A 106 11.47 -5.35 8.44
C ALA A 106 10.06 -5.63 7.93
N TRP A 107 9.75 -6.91 7.71
CA TRP A 107 8.46 -7.40 7.24
C TRP A 107 7.29 -6.94 8.12
N LYS A 108 7.45 -6.87 9.46
CA LYS A 108 6.39 -6.40 10.36
C LYS A 108 6.00 -4.95 10.06
N TYR A 109 6.96 -4.13 9.64
CA TYR A 109 6.65 -2.75 9.23
C TYR A 109 5.90 -2.73 7.89
N PHE A 110 6.29 -3.57 6.93
CA PHE A 110 5.57 -3.71 5.66
C PHE A 110 4.13 -4.21 5.86
N MET A 111 3.90 -5.13 6.80
CA MET A 111 2.55 -5.56 7.20
C MET A 111 1.66 -4.38 7.63
N VAL A 112 2.20 -3.41 8.37
CA VAL A 112 1.44 -2.20 8.76
C VAL A 112 1.16 -1.32 7.54
N LEU A 113 2.07 -1.23 6.57
CA LEU A 113 1.84 -0.49 5.32
C LEU A 113 0.76 -1.17 4.47
N TYR A 114 0.76 -2.49 4.34
CA TYR A 114 -0.33 -3.24 3.70
C TYR A 114 -1.66 -3.02 4.41
N GLY A 115 -1.66 -3.05 5.74
CA GLY A 115 -2.82 -2.72 6.56
C GLY A 115 -3.33 -1.29 6.30
N LEU A 116 -2.43 -0.34 6.07
CA LEU A 116 -2.78 1.04 5.75
C LEU A 116 -3.36 1.19 4.33
N ASP A 117 -2.93 0.40 3.34
CA ASP A 117 -3.56 0.35 2.01
C ASP A 117 -4.97 -0.22 2.08
N ILE A 118 -5.17 -1.30 2.86
CA ILE A 118 -6.50 -1.87 3.13
C ILE A 118 -7.41 -0.83 3.79
N PHE A 119 -6.91 -0.14 4.82
CA PHE A 119 -7.66 0.92 5.49
C PHE A 119 -7.97 2.08 4.55
N ALA A 120 -7.02 2.47 3.70
CA ALA A 120 -7.21 3.52 2.71
C ALA A 120 -8.29 3.18 1.68
N ASP A 121 -8.35 1.92 1.23
CA ASP A 121 -9.40 1.41 0.36
C ASP A 121 -10.77 1.44 1.07
N LYS A 122 -10.83 0.95 2.33
CA LYS A 122 -12.03 0.99 3.18
C LYS A 122 -12.63 2.38 3.32
N ILE A 123 -11.80 3.42 3.49
CA ILE A 123 -12.27 4.80 3.60
C ILE A 123 -12.34 5.55 2.26
N GLY A 124 -12.03 4.89 1.15
CA GLY A 124 -12.04 5.46 -0.20
C GLY A 124 -11.01 6.57 -0.44
N SER A 125 -9.84 6.50 0.18
CA SER A 125 -8.81 7.56 0.12
C SER A 125 -7.66 7.23 -0.83
N THR A 126 -7.75 7.67 -2.09
CA THR A 126 -6.66 7.54 -3.08
C THR A 126 -5.38 8.22 -2.61
N LYS A 127 -5.47 9.42 -2.01
CA LYS A 127 -4.31 10.18 -1.52
C LYS A 127 -3.54 9.43 -0.41
N LEU A 128 -4.24 8.64 0.40
CA LEU A 128 -3.59 7.82 1.41
C LEU A 128 -2.90 6.61 0.75
N ARG A 129 -3.53 5.97 -0.26
CA ARG A 129 -2.89 4.88 -1.02
C ARG A 129 -1.60 5.33 -1.71
N GLU A 130 -1.60 6.52 -2.31
CA GLU A 130 -0.40 7.13 -2.90
C GLU A 130 0.71 7.30 -1.85
N TYR A 131 0.37 7.82 -0.67
CA TYR A 131 1.30 7.94 0.46
C TYR A 131 1.87 6.60 0.93
N VAL A 132 1.04 5.56 1.01
CA VAL A 132 1.47 4.22 1.41
C VAL A 132 2.47 3.67 0.40
N LEU A 133 2.18 3.77 -0.90
CA LEU A 133 3.06 3.27 -1.95
C LEU A 133 4.41 4.00 -1.95
N GLU A 134 4.40 5.33 -1.88
CA GLU A 134 5.65 6.11 -1.81
C GLU A 134 6.47 5.73 -0.56
N THR A 135 5.80 5.57 0.59
CA THR A 135 6.47 5.12 1.82
C THR A 135 7.04 3.71 1.68
N TYR A 136 6.30 2.80 1.06
CA TYR A 136 6.70 1.41 0.84
C TYR A 136 7.96 1.34 -0.02
N TRP A 137 7.95 1.95 -1.20
CA TRP A 137 9.07 1.90 -2.14
C TRP A 137 10.33 2.55 -1.57
N ASN A 138 10.18 3.67 -0.85
CA ASN A 138 11.29 4.33 -0.15
C ASN A 138 11.90 3.44 0.94
N CYS A 139 11.15 2.50 1.53
CA CYS A 139 11.69 1.55 2.52
C CYS A 139 12.25 0.30 1.86
N MET A 140 11.60 -0.17 0.80
CA MET A 140 11.90 -1.42 0.13
C MET A 140 13.28 -1.39 -0.55
N GLU A 141 13.70 -0.25 -1.10
CA GLU A 141 15.04 -0.03 -1.66
C GLU A 141 16.17 -0.41 -0.67
N TYR A 142 15.95 -0.26 0.63
CA TYR A 142 16.94 -0.57 1.68
C TYR A 142 16.87 -2.01 2.19
N VAL A 143 15.76 -2.72 1.96
CA VAL A 143 15.55 -4.10 2.45
C VAL A 143 15.93 -5.14 1.40
N TRP A 144 15.75 -4.82 0.11
CA TRP A 144 16.10 -5.71 -1.02
C TRP A 144 17.53 -6.27 -0.98
N VAL A 145 18.46 -5.57 -0.34
CA VAL A 145 19.87 -5.98 -0.22
C VAL A 145 20.11 -7.12 0.77
N ASN A 146 19.12 -7.51 1.59
CA ASN A 146 19.31 -8.50 2.66
C ASN A 146 18.85 -9.93 2.32
N PHE A 147 18.28 -10.17 1.13
CA PHE A 147 17.90 -11.51 0.63
C PHE A 147 17.13 -12.38 1.65
N LEU A 148 16.17 -11.80 2.37
CA LEU A 148 15.35 -12.53 3.33
C LEU A 148 14.13 -13.12 2.63
N HIS A 149 13.83 -14.39 2.93
CA HIS A 149 12.54 -15.01 2.61
C HIS A 149 11.39 -14.10 3.05
N ARG A 150 10.42 -13.87 2.16
CA ARG A 150 9.18 -13.20 2.56
C ARG A 150 8.36 -14.15 3.44
N PRO A 151 7.98 -13.78 4.67
CA PRO A 151 7.17 -14.64 5.51
C PRO A 151 5.86 -15.04 4.83
N VAL A 152 5.41 -16.26 5.07
CA VAL A 152 4.18 -16.78 4.46
C VAL A 152 2.98 -15.92 4.84
N GLU A 153 2.96 -15.42 6.07
CA GLU A 153 1.92 -14.53 6.59
C GLU A 153 1.84 -13.20 5.82
N GLU A 154 2.97 -12.74 5.27
CA GLU A 154 3.04 -11.54 4.44
C GLU A 154 2.34 -11.77 3.10
N ILE A 155 2.64 -12.91 2.46
CA ILE A 155 2.04 -13.31 1.18
C ILE A 155 0.52 -13.49 1.36
N GLU A 156 0.10 -14.20 2.41
CA GLU A 156 -1.32 -14.36 2.73
C GLU A 156 -2.03 -13.01 2.93
N MET A 157 -1.43 -12.07 3.66
CA MET A 157 -2.03 -10.75 3.86
C MET A 157 -2.23 -10.00 2.54
N VAL A 158 -1.23 -10.01 1.66
CA VAL A 158 -1.28 -9.30 0.38
C VAL A 158 -2.33 -9.92 -0.56
N PHE A 159 -2.46 -11.24 -0.59
CA PHE A 159 -3.35 -11.91 -1.52
C PHE A 159 -4.78 -12.06 -1.03
N GLU A 160 -4.99 -12.22 0.28
CA GLU A 160 -6.30 -12.45 0.88
C GLU A 160 -6.97 -11.16 1.39
N LYS A 161 -6.20 -10.12 1.75
CA LYS A 161 -6.75 -8.89 2.36
C LYS A 161 -6.54 -7.63 1.53
N CYS A 162 -5.41 -7.46 0.85
CA CYS A 162 -5.19 -6.26 0.05
C CYS A 162 -6.11 -6.21 -1.17
N PRO A 163 -6.49 -5.00 -1.65
CA PRO A 163 -7.31 -4.85 -2.85
C PRO A 163 -6.72 -5.58 -4.05
N ALA A 164 -7.57 -6.17 -4.91
CA ALA A 164 -7.13 -6.96 -6.06
C ALA A 164 -6.22 -6.17 -7.04
N GLY A 165 -6.42 -4.86 -7.15
CA GLY A 165 -5.59 -3.97 -7.95
C GLY A 165 -4.41 -3.33 -7.19
N SER A 166 -4.06 -3.83 -6.01
CA SER A 166 -2.95 -3.27 -5.22
C SER A 166 -1.60 -3.64 -5.85
N PRO A 167 -0.69 -2.68 -6.10
CA PRO A 167 0.64 -2.95 -6.67
C PRO A 167 1.49 -3.94 -5.88
N PHE A 168 1.21 -4.13 -4.58
CA PHE A 168 1.95 -5.06 -3.73
C PHE A 168 1.85 -6.52 -4.18
N ARG A 169 0.76 -6.92 -4.84
CA ARG A 169 0.62 -8.30 -5.35
C ARG A 169 1.69 -8.62 -6.38
N GLN A 170 1.89 -7.70 -7.33
CA GLN A 170 2.90 -7.86 -8.36
C GLN A 170 4.31 -7.83 -7.76
N ASP A 171 4.57 -6.90 -6.83
CA ASP A 171 5.86 -6.80 -6.14
C ASP A 171 6.23 -8.11 -5.43
N VAL A 172 5.31 -8.65 -4.62
CA VAL A 172 5.53 -9.92 -3.89
C VAL A 172 5.77 -11.08 -4.85
N VAL A 173 5.03 -11.15 -5.96
CA VAL A 173 5.22 -12.19 -6.98
C VAL A 173 6.60 -12.07 -7.63
N ASP A 174 7.00 -10.86 -8.01
CA ASP A 174 8.29 -10.63 -8.66
C ASP A 174 9.45 -10.94 -7.72
N ASP A 175 9.33 -10.58 -6.43
CA ASP A 175 10.34 -10.86 -5.41
C ASP A 175 10.50 -12.35 -5.15
N VAL A 176 9.39 -13.06 -4.93
CA VAL A 176 9.42 -14.51 -4.67
C VAL A 176 9.85 -15.27 -5.91
N LEU A 177 9.50 -14.82 -7.12
CA LEU A 177 9.98 -15.39 -8.37
C LEU A 177 11.48 -15.20 -8.53
N HIS A 178 11.98 -13.99 -8.26
CA HIS A 178 13.41 -13.70 -8.31
C HIS A 178 14.19 -14.57 -7.33
N GLU A 179 13.67 -14.79 -6.12
CA GLU A 179 14.23 -15.74 -5.15
C GLU A 179 14.19 -17.19 -5.67
N TYR A 180 13.06 -17.64 -6.19
CA TYR A 180 12.86 -18.99 -6.74
C TYR A 180 13.87 -19.32 -7.85
N LEU A 181 14.15 -18.33 -8.70
CA LEU A 181 15.04 -18.47 -9.83
C LEU A 181 16.52 -18.48 -9.44
N ARG A 182 16.87 -18.25 -8.17
CA ARG A 182 18.24 -18.41 -7.70
C ARG A 182 18.62 -19.89 -7.63
N LYS A 183 19.93 -20.17 -7.73
CA LYS A 183 20.50 -21.52 -7.61
C LYS A 183 20.35 -22.15 -6.22
N ASP A 184 19.81 -21.42 -5.24
CA ASP A 184 19.62 -21.89 -3.87
C ASP A 184 18.14 -22.14 -3.58
N PHE A 185 17.70 -23.38 -3.82
CA PHE A 185 16.35 -23.87 -3.55
C PHE A 185 16.33 -24.87 -2.38
N SER A 186 17.26 -24.70 -1.43
CA SER A 186 17.52 -25.72 -0.41
C SER A 186 16.46 -25.80 0.70
N ASP A 187 15.69 -24.73 0.93
CA ASP A 187 14.60 -24.72 1.92
C ASP A 187 13.26 -25.23 1.34
N TYR A 188 13.18 -26.53 1.11
CA TYR A 188 11.97 -27.17 0.59
C TYR A 188 10.72 -26.96 1.46
N LYS A 189 10.90 -26.73 2.77
CA LYS A 189 9.77 -26.50 3.67
C LYS A 189 9.17 -25.13 3.41
N TYR A 190 9.99 -24.09 3.38
CA TYR A 190 9.55 -22.75 3.03
C TYR A 190 8.82 -22.74 1.68
N TRP A 191 9.38 -23.38 0.66
CA TRP A 191 8.74 -23.42 -0.66
C TRP A 191 7.41 -24.17 -0.68
N ALA A 192 7.28 -25.25 0.10
CA ALA A 192 6.00 -25.95 0.24
C ALA A 192 4.95 -25.05 0.91
N ASP A 193 5.34 -24.31 1.95
CA ASP A 193 4.45 -23.40 2.67
C ASP A 193 4.03 -22.22 1.77
N VAL A 194 4.98 -21.58 1.08
CA VAL A 194 4.72 -20.48 0.12
C VAL A 194 3.79 -20.91 -1.02
N MET A 195 4.01 -22.06 -1.64
CA MET A 195 3.19 -22.52 -2.77
C MET A 195 1.77 -22.97 -2.36
N SER A 196 1.53 -23.16 -1.07
CA SER A 196 0.24 -23.59 -0.53
C SER A 196 -0.55 -22.51 0.21
N CYS A 197 0.08 -21.37 0.53
CA CYS A 197 -0.52 -20.33 1.37
C CYS A 197 -1.69 -19.57 0.73
N SER A 198 -1.65 -19.33 -0.59
CA SER A 198 -2.76 -18.72 -1.32
C SER A 198 -2.84 -19.27 -2.73
N LYS A 199 -4.03 -19.74 -3.11
CA LYS A 199 -4.29 -20.23 -4.47
C LYS A 199 -4.07 -19.12 -5.49
N THR A 200 -4.53 -17.89 -5.20
CA THR A 200 -4.39 -16.75 -6.11
C THR A 200 -2.93 -16.37 -6.31
N PHE A 201 -2.15 -16.37 -5.23
CA PHE A 201 -0.69 -16.19 -5.32
C PHE A 201 -0.07 -17.24 -6.23
N SER A 202 -0.32 -18.53 -6.00
CA SER A 202 0.30 -19.61 -6.79
C SER A 202 -0.08 -19.54 -8.28
N GLU A 203 -1.30 -19.11 -8.62
CA GLU A 203 -1.72 -18.87 -10.00
C GLU A 203 -1.01 -17.65 -10.64
N GLU A 204 -0.81 -16.56 -9.90
CA GLU A 204 -0.05 -15.38 -10.34
C GLU A 204 1.44 -15.70 -10.49
N PHE A 205 2.03 -16.38 -9.52
CA PHE A 205 3.40 -16.87 -9.55
C PHE A 205 3.66 -17.78 -10.76
N ALA A 206 2.79 -18.77 -11.00
CA ALA A 206 2.95 -19.68 -12.15
C ALA A 206 2.87 -18.94 -13.49
N ARG A 207 2.01 -17.91 -13.60
CA ARG A 207 1.94 -17.05 -14.79
C ARG A 207 3.22 -16.23 -14.97
N ALA A 208 3.74 -15.65 -13.89
CA ALA A 208 4.99 -14.89 -13.91
C ALA A 208 6.19 -15.78 -14.28
N LEU A 209 6.30 -16.96 -13.68
CA LEU A 209 7.33 -17.94 -14.02
C LEU A 209 7.27 -18.37 -15.50
N ARG A 210 6.08 -18.71 -15.99
CA ARG A 210 5.91 -19.06 -17.41
C ARG A 210 6.35 -17.93 -18.33
N LYS A 211 5.91 -16.70 -18.03
CA LYS A 211 6.30 -15.52 -18.79
C LYS A 211 7.82 -15.36 -18.80
N HIS A 212 8.46 -15.50 -17.65
CA HIS A 212 9.92 -15.40 -17.55
C HIS A 212 10.67 -16.45 -18.37
N VAL A 213 10.19 -17.70 -18.39
CA VAL A 213 10.78 -18.77 -19.23
C VAL A 213 10.69 -18.45 -20.72
N GLU A 214 9.70 -17.68 -21.14
CA GLU A 214 9.48 -17.28 -22.54
C GLU A 214 10.20 -15.95 -22.89
N GLU A 215 10.88 -15.29 -21.94
CA GLU A 215 11.55 -13.99 -22.15
C GLU A 215 12.92 -14.15 -22.83
N ASP A 216 13.13 -13.43 -23.93
CA ASP A 216 14.43 -13.38 -24.65
C ASP A 216 15.54 -12.64 -23.89
N TYR A 217 15.19 -11.92 -22.83
CA TYR A 217 16.11 -11.13 -22.02
C TYR A 217 15.80 -11.29 -20.53
N CYS A 218 16.74 -11.87 -19.80
CA CYS A 218 16.68 -12.00 -18.35
C CYS A 218 17.54 -10.93 -17.67
N SER A 219 16.91 -10.00 -16.95
CA SER A 219 17.62 -8.99 -16.14
C SER A 219 18.39 -9.59 -14.95
N TRP A 220 18.16 -10.86 -14.63
CA TRP A 220 18.76 -11.60 -13.52
C TRP A 220 19.71 -12.72 -13.99
N ILE A 221 20.26 -12.59 -15.20
CA ILE A 221 21.03 -13.63 -15.90
C ILE A 221 22.16 -14.25 -15.04
N ASP A 222 22.79 -13.45 -14.17
CA ASP A 222 23.89 -13.89 -13.31
C ASP A 222 23.46 -14.90 -12.22
N VAL A 223 22.19 -14.87 -11.83
CA VAL A 223 21.65 -15.70 -10.74
C VAL A 223 20.52 -16.63 -11.19
N CYS A 224 19.94 -16.39 -12.36
CA CYS A 224 18.80 -17.14 -12.89
C CYS A 224 19.18 -18.57 -13.33
N ILE A 225 18.61 -19.58 -12.68
CA ILE A 225 18.82 -21.00 -12.99
C ILE A 225 18.42 -21.39 -14.41
N ILE A 226 17.49 -20.64 -15.02
CA ILE A 226 16.91 -20.94 -16.33
C ILE A 226 17.84 -20.45 -17.44
N HIS A 227 18.32 -19.21 -17.33
CA HIS A 227 19.09 -18.54 -18.39
C HIS A 227 20.61 -18.53 -18.15
N ALA A 228 21.12 -19.04 -17.01
CA ALA A 228 22.55 -19.02 -16.66
C ALA A 228 23.52 -19.62 -17.70
N ASN A 229 23.03 -20.43 -18.65
CA ASN A 229 23.86 -21.03 -19.71
C ASN A 229 24.00 -20.16 -20.97
N GLU A 230 23.18 -19.13 -21.15
CA GLU A 230 23.20 -18.27 -22.35
C GLU A 230 24.39 -17.32 -22.39
N LEU A 231 24.93 -16.93 -21.23
CA LEU A 231 26.18 -16.17 -21.11
C LEU A 231 27.42 -16.95 -21.59
N ASN A 232 27.42 -18.28 -21.46
CA ASN A 232 28.55 -19.10 -21.87
C ASN A 232 28.55 -19.39 -23.38
N ALA A 233 27.38 -19.36 -24.04
CA ALA A 233 27.27 -19.61 -25.47
C ALA A 233 27.74 -18.43 -26.33
N THR A 234 27.57 -17.20 -25.84
CA THR A 234 27.98 -15.95 -26.53
C THR A 234 29.45 -15.59 -26.33
N ALA A 235 30.10 -16.11 -25.29
CA ALA A 235 31.54 -15.93 -25.06
C ALA A 235 32.43 -16.89 -25.87
N THR A 236 31.85 -17.90 -26.52
CA THR A 236 32.55 -18.92 -27.31
C THR A 236 32.35 -18.81 -28.83
N SER A 237 31.67 -17.75 -29.31
CA SER A 237 31.49 -17.42 -30.73
C SER A 237 32.29 -16.20 -31.14
#